data_AF-A0A6V7L8V8-F1
#
_entry.id   AF-A0A6V7L8V8-F1
#
_cell.length_a   1.000
_cell.length_b   1.000
_cell.length_c   1.000
_cell.angle_alpha   90.00
_cell.angle_beta   90.00
_cell.angle_gamma   90.00
#
_symmetry.space_group_name_H-M   'P 1'
#
loop_
_entity.id
_entity.type
_entity.pdbx_description
1 polymer ?
#
loop_
_entity_poly.entity_id
_entity_poly.type
_entity_poly.pdbx_seq_one_letter_code
_entity_poly.pdbx_strand_id
1 'polypeptide(L)' 'MEFTRSMLPGLSQPVEFRADRPFCYAIVKRVGGEDGSAAVLFQGHYKGN' A
#
# COMPACT_ATOMS: atom_id res chain seq x y z
N MET A 1 7.48 -17.59 -28.19
CA MET A 1 6.19 -16.88 -28.41
C MET A 1 6.31 -15.52 -27.74
N GLU A 2 6.70 -14.53 -28.53
CA GLU A 2 6.71 -13.13 -28.12
C GLU A 2 5.28 -12.60 -28.17
N PHE A 3 4.76 -12.11 -27.04
CA PHE A 3 3.52 -11.35 -27.04
C PHE A 3 3.87 -9.87 -27.18
N THR A 4 3.66 -9.35 -28.39
CA THR A 4 3.76 -7.93 -28.70
C THR A 4 2.77 -7.16 -27.84
N ARG A 5 3.29 -6.24 -27.02
CA ARG A 5 2.53 -5.37 -26.13
C ARG A 5 1.75 -4.36 -26.98
N SER A 6 0.47 -4.64 -27.20
CA SER A 6 -0.46 -3.73 -27.86
C SER A 6 -0.58 -2.42 -27.08
N MET A 7 -0.38 -1.29 -27.77
CA MET A 7 -0.43 0.08 -27.25
C MET A 7 -1.88 0.55 -27.04
N LEU A 8 -2.55 0.04 -26.00
CA LEU A 8 -3.85 0.56 -25.55
C LEU A 8 -3.65 1.68 -24.52
N PRO A 9 -4.29 2.87 -24.67
CA PRO A 9 -4.30 3.88 -23.63
C PRO A 9 -5.15 3.37 -22.46
N GLY A 10 -4.53 3.22 -21.28
CA GLY A 10 -5.22 2.69 -20.08
C GLY A 10 -4.58 1.46 -19.44
N LEU A 11 -3.41 0.99 -19.91
CA LEU A 11 -2.58 0.09 -19.13
C LEU A 11 -2.02 0.85 -17.91
N SER A 12 -2.72 0.77 -16.78
CA SER A 12 -2.19 1.24 -15.49
C SER A 12 -0.85 0.56 -15.29
N GLN A 13 0.24 1.32 -15.41
CA GLN A 13 1.55 0.81 -15.08
C GLN A 13 1.51 0.27 -13.64
N PRO A 14 2.18 -0.85 -13.33
CA PRO A 14 2.27 -1.33 -11.97
C PRO A 14 2.74 -0.21 -11.04
N VAL A 15 2.00 0.07 -9.98
CA VAL A 15 2.39 1.06 -8.97
C VAL A 15 3.38 0.40 -8.03
N GLU A 16 4.63 0.86 -8.05
CA GLU A 16 5.65 0.45 -7.09
C GLU A 16 5.54 1.31 -5.82
N PHE A 17 5.43 0.66 -4.65
CA PHE A 17 5.50 1.34 -3.36
C PHE A 17 6.83 1.03 -2.69
N ARG A 18 7.73 2.02 -2.66
CA ARG A 18 9.06 1.93 -2.06
C ARG A 18 9.17 2.87 -0.86
N ALA A 19 9.21 2.31 0.34
CA ALA A 19 9.35 3.06 1.60
C ALA A 19 10.83 3.27 1.98
N ASP A 20 11.60 3.94 1.13
CA ASP A 20 13.05 4.16 1.28
C ASP A 20 13.43 5.50 1.95
N ARG A 21 12.43 6.26 2.41
CA ARG A 21 12.56 7.53 3.12
C ARG A 21 11.67 7.51 4.37
N PRO A 22 11.84 8.43 5.33
CA PRO A 22 11.00 8.51 6.52
C PRO A 22 9.50 8.41 6.21
N PHE A 23 8.78 7.59 6.98
CA PHE A 23 7.36 7.31 6.73
C PHE A 23 6.59 7.13 8.04
N CYS A 24 5.29 7.41 8.00
CA CYS A 24 4.37 7.10 9.09
C CYS A 24 3.80 5.70 8.92
N TYR A 25 3.58 4.98 10.02
CA TYR A 25 2.97 3.67 10.02
C TYR A 25 1.98 3.50 11.16
N ALA A 26 1.00 2.61 10.96
CA ALA A 26 0.11 2.14 11.99
C ALA A 26 -0.13 0.64 11.84
N ILE A 27 -0.17 -0.07 12.96
CA ILE A 27 -0.59 -1.46 13.05
C ILE A 27 -2.01 -1.45 13.61
N VAL A 28 -2.96 -1.93 12.82
CA VAL A 28 -4.38 -1.91 13.18
C VAL A 28 -4.90 -3.33 13.33
N LYS A 29 -5.72 -3.56 14.36
CA LYS A 29 -6.56 -4.75 14.47
C LYS A 29 -7.87 -4.44 13.78
N ARG A 30 -8.15 -5.15 12.69
CA ARG A 30 -9.49 -5.18 12.11
C ARG A 30 -10.38 -5.99 13.06
N VAL A 31 -11.47 -5.39 13.53
CA VAL A 31 -12.46 -6.07 14.36
C VAL A 31 -13.72 -6.19 13.51
N GLY A 32 -14.17 -7.42 13.26
CA GLY A 32 -15.09 -7.73 12.17
C GLY A 32 -16.51 -7.14 12.30
N GLY A 33 -17.09 -6.87 11.13
CA GLY A 33 -18.46 -6.40 10.87
C GLY A 33 -18.50 -5.63 9.53
N GLU A 34 -19.66 -5.56 8.86
CA GLU A 34 -19.87 -4.73 7.65
C GLU A 34 -19.51 -3.24 7.88
N ASP A 35 -19.42 -2.83 9.14
CA ASP A 35 -19.14 -1.47 9.59
C ASP A 35 -17.63 -1.13 9.73
N GLY A 36 -16.73 -2.00 9.26
CA GLY A 36 -15.34 -1.65 8.94
C GLY A 36 -14.46 -1.11 10.09
N SER A 37 -14.86 -1.30 11.34
CA SER A 37 -14.16 -0.69 12.48
C SER A 37 -12.76 -1.29 12.68
N ALA A 38 -11.77 -0.41 12.77
CA ALA A 38 -10.37 -0.76 13.02
C ALA A 38 -9.89 -0.10 14.31
N ALA A 39 -9.26 -0.89 15.18
CA ALA A 39 -8.58 -0.38 16.37
C ALA A 39 -7.10 -0.20 16.07
N VAL A 40 -6.54 0.99 16.35
CA VAL A 40 -5.09 1.22 16.26
C VAL A 40 -4.42 0.54 17.44
N LEU A 41 -3.52 -0.41 17.17
CA LEU A 41 -2.70 -1.06 18.18
C LEU A 41 -1.40 -0.31 18.41
N PHE A 42 -0.76 0.10 17.32
CA PHE A 42 0.49 0.86 17.33
C PHE A 42 0.46 1.92 16.24
N GLN A 43 1.11 3.06 16.49
CA GLN A 43 1.37 4.09 15.49
C GLN A 43 2.73 4.71 15.73
N GLY A 44 3.39 5.15 14.66
CA GLY A 44 4.72 5.72 14.77
C GLY A 44 5.23 6.37 13.50
N HIS A 45 6.31 7.11 13.64
CA HIS A 45 7.04 7.73 12.54
C HIS A 45 8.44 7.13 12.48
N TYR A 46 8.78 6.46 11.39
CA TYR A 46 10.14 6.01 11.14
C TYR A 46 10.95 7.17 10.53
N LYS A 47 12.07 7.53 11.15
CA LYS A 47 12.93 8.66 10.72
C LYS A 47 14.20 8.26 9.97
N GLY A 48 14.46 6.97 9.81
CA GLY A 48 15.80 6.48 9.43
C GLY A 48 16.72 6.36 10.65
N ASN A 49 17.78 5.57 10.51
CA ASN A 49 18.93 5.61 11.43
C ASN A 49 19.86 6.76 11.06
#